data_AF-A0A285XUA9-F1
#
_entry.id   AF-A0A285XUA9-F1
#
_cell.length_a   1.000
_cell.length_b   1.000
_cell.length_c   1.000
_cell.angle_alpha   90.00
_cell.angle_beta   90.00
_cell.angle_gamma   90.00
#
_symmetry.space_group_name_H-M   'P 1'
#
loop_
_entity.id
_entity.type
_entity.pdbx_description
1 polymer ?
#
loop_
_entity_poly.entity_id
_entity_poly.type
_entity_poly.pdbx_seq_one_letter_code
_entity_poly.pdbx_strand_id
1 'polypeptide(L)'
;MIKRVIGLPGDTVSCCDTQGRLSVNGHPVDESYVVLQPGSDRVSLQDFSVTVPKGQLWVMGDNRYDSADSRAHGTVPVSDVVGRAFLTTWPVSRWTVLSRHGDVWDGVPDPS
;
A
#
# COMPACT_ATOMS: atom_id res chain seq x y z
N MET A 1 7.03 -0.42 13.81
CA MET A 1 5.79 -0.26 13.03
C MET A 1 5.80 -1.25 11.88
N ILE A 2 4.64 -1.74 11.43
CA ILE A 2 4.51 -2.59 10.24
C ILE A 2 3.54 -1.88 9.29
N LYS A 3 3.94 -1.72 8.03
CA LYS A 3 3.14 -1.13 6.95
C LYS A 3 3.34 -1.95 5.68
N ARG A 4 2.43 -1.80 4.73
CA ARG A 4 2.56 -2.36 3.38
C ARG A 4 3.25 -1.37 2.47
N VAL A 5 4.17 -1.87 1.64
CA VAL A 5 4.76 -1.08 0.56
C VAL A 5 3.74 -0.99 -0.56
N ILE A 6 3.42 0.23 -0.97
CA ILE A 6 2.43 0.56 -2.01
C ILE A 6 3.14 1.10 -3.27
N GLY A 7 4.25 1.83 -3.10
CA GLY A 7 5.04 2.34 -4.21
C GLY A 7 6.55 2.21 -3.97
N LEU A 8 7.26 1.80 -5.01
CA LEU A 8 8.71 1.70 -5.12
C LEU A 8 9.31 2.98 -5.73
N PRO A 9 10.64 3.18 -5.66
CA PRO A 9 11.29 4.32 -6.31
C PRO A 9 10.87 4.51 -7.77
N GLY A 10 10.42 5.72 -8.11
CA GLY A 10 9.93 6.08 -9.44
C GLY A 10 8.41 5.96 -9.60
N ASP A 11 7.73 5.13 -8.79
CA ASP A 11 6.30 4.95 -8.92
C ASP A 11 5.54 6.23 -8.62
N THR A 12 4.48 6.49 -9.39
CA THR A 12 3.49 7.52 -9.05
C THR A 12 2.29 6.86 -8.41
N VAL A 13 2.10 7.09 -7.11
CA VAL A 13 0.96 6.60 -6.35
C VAL A 13 -0.05 7.73 -6.18
N SER A 14 -1.30 7.48 -6.55
CA SER A 14 -2.39 8.44 -6.38
C SER A 14 -3.63 7.82 -5.77
N CYS A 15 -4.36 8.65 -5.02
CA CYS A 15 -5.68 8.34 -4.49
C CYS A 15 -6.62 9.51 -4.81
N CYS A 16 -7.87 9.25 -5.19
CA CYS A 16 -8.42 7.94 -5.62
C CYS A 16 -9.18 8.08 -6.92
N ASP A 17 -9.25 6.97 -7.68
CA ASP A 17 -10.03 6.92 -8.89
C ASP A 17 -11.54 7.07 -8.60
N THR A 18 -12.37 7.09 -9.65
CA THR A 18 -13.83 7.23 -9.52
C THR A 18 -14.51 6.07 -8.81
N GLN A 19 -13.82 4.94 -8.63
CA GLN A 19 -14.28 3.77 -7.87
C GLN A 19 -13.67 3.71 -6.47
N GLY A 20 -12.94 4.76 -6.06
CA GLY A 20 -12.35 4.87 -4.74
C GLY A 20 -11.06 4.05 -4.55
N ARG A 21 -10.42 3.58 -5.62
CA ARG A 21 -9.17 2.79 -5.54
C ARG A 21 -7.93 3.66 -5.59
N LEU A 22 -6.82 3.13 -5.08
CA LEU A 22 -5.50 3.66 -5.40
C LEU A 22 -5.16 3.37 -6.86
N SER A 23 -4.33 4.22 -7.44
CA SER A 23 -3.64 3.95 -8.70
C SER A 23 -2.13 4.03 -8.50
N VAL A 24 -1.39 3.09 -9.09
CA VAL A 24 0.07 3.11 -9.15
C VAL A 24 0.48 3.13 -10.62
N ASN A 25 1.25 4.13 -11.03
CA ASN A 25 1.63 4.36 -12.43
C ASN A 25 0.42 4.40 -13.37
N GLY A 26 -0.69 4.97 -12.89
CA GLY A 26 -1.97 5.03 -13.61
C GLY A 26 -2.76 3.72 -13.65
N HIS A 27 -2.22 2.62 -13.12
CA HIS A 27 -2.91 1.35 -12.99
C HIS A 27 -3.71 1.30 -11.68
N PRO A 28 -5.05 1.18 -11.73
CA PRO A 28 -5.85 1.06 -10.51
C PRO A 28 -5.62 -0.30 -9.85
N VAL A 29 -5.42 -0.31 -8.54
CA VAL A 29 -5.17 -1.54 -7.76
C VAL A 29 -6.38 -1.94 -6.94
N ASP A 30 -6.75 -3.23 -6.99
CA ASP A 30 -7.82 -3.81 -6.18
C ASP A 30 -7.24 -4.43 -4.90
N GLU A 31 -7.46 -3.77 -3.77
CA GLU A 31 -6.78 -4.07 -2.53
C GLU A 31 -7.66 -4.90 -1.60
N SER A 32 -7.83 -6.19 -1.92
CA SER A 32 -8.69 -7.13 -1.19
C SER A 32 -8.41 -7.27 0.32
N TYR A 33 -7.22 -6.83 0.76
CA TYR A 33 -6.79 -6.82 2.16
C TYR A 33 -7.20 -5.54 2.93
N VAL A 34 -7.76 -4.54 2.25
CA VAL A 34 -8.27 -3.31 2.87
C VAL A 34 -9.72 -3.50 3.29
N VAL A 35 -10.03 -3.14 4.54
CA VAL A 35 -11.41 -3.08 5.02
C VAL A 35 -11.90 -1.64 4.89
N LEU A 36 -12.90 -1.42 4.05
CA LEU A 36 -13.54 -0.12 3.86
C LEU A 36 -14.45 0.24 5.05
N GLN A 37 -14.54 1.53 5.36
CA GLN A 37 -15.51 2.01 6.34
C GLN A 37 -16.94 1.87 5.78
N PRO A 38 -17.94 1.58 6.63
CA PRO A 38 -19.34 1.55 6.20
C PRO A 38 -19.73 2.84 5.47
N GLY A 39 -20.27 2.71 4.25
CA GLY A 39 -20.68 3.84 3.43
C GLY A 39 -19.56 4.55 2.66
N SER A 40 -18.33 4.02 2.70
CA SER A 40 -17.22 4.51 1.88
C SER A 40 -16.84 3.46 0.83
N ASP A 41 -16.63 3.93 -0.40
CA ASP A 41 -16.00 3.19 -1.50
C ASP A 41 -14.50 3.50 -1.61
N ARG A 42 -13.99 4.45 -0.84
CA ARG A 42 -12.62 4.98 -0.97
C ARG A 42 -11.65 4.31 -0.02
N VAL A 43 -10.55 3.80 -0.56
CA VAL A 43 -9.45 3.20 0.21
C VAL A 43 -8.59 4.22 0.98
N SER A 44 -8.84 5.52 0.80
CA SER A 44 -8.26 6.60 1.61
C SER A 44 -9.18 7.82 1.65
N LEU A 45 -9.23 8.47 2.82
CA LEU A 45 -9.99 9.70 3.05
C LEU A 45 -9.31 10.96 2.50
N GLN A 46 -8.05 10.84 2.10
CA GLN A 46 -7.22 11.95 1.62
C GLN A 46 -6.89 11.72 0.14
N ASP A 47 -7.04 12.76 -0.67
CA ASP A 47 -6.52 12.80 -2.04
C ASP A 47 -5.03 13.12 -2.03
N PHE A 48 -4.26 12.42 -2.86
CA PHE A 48 -2.84 12.65 -3.03
C PHE A 48 -2.37 12.14 -4.40
N SER A 49 -1.25 12.68 -4.86
CA SER A 49 -0.50 12.15 -6.01
C SER A 49 0.98 12.39 -5.73
N VAL A 50 1.75 11.31 -5.62
CA VAL A 50 3.15 11.37 -5.22
C VAL A 50 3.98 10.47 -6.12
N THR A 51 5.03 11.02 -6.72
CA THR A 51 6.11 10.24 -7.33
C THR A 51 7.12 9.90 -6.24
N VAL A 52 7.35 8.61 -6.00
CA VAL A 52 8.24 8.12 -4.96
C VAL A 52 9.69 8.43 -5.34
N PRO A 53 10.45 9.17 -4.52
CA PRO A 53 11.83 9.50 -4.85
C PRO A 53 12.74 8.28 -4.88
N LYS A 54 13.92 8.44 -5.50
CA LYS A 54 14.96 7.41 -5.51
C LYS A 54 15.33 6.98 -4.08
N GLY A 55 15.37 5.67 -3.84
CA GLY A 55 15.78 5.09 -2.54
C GLY A 55 14.74 5.23 -1.43
N GLN A 56 13.52 5.65 -1.76
CA GLN A 56 12.41 5.84 -0.83
C GLN A 56 11.26 4.88 -1.17
N LEU A 57 10.32 4.73 -0.24
CA LEU A 57 9.12 3.92 -0.38
C LEU A 57 7.89 4.75 -0.01
N TRP A 58 6.77 4.50 -0.70
CA TRP A 58 5.45 4.91 -0.23
C TRP A 58 4.80 3.74 0.50
N VAL A 59 4.49 3.92 1.79
CA VAL A 59 3.93 2.85 2.64
C VAL A 59 2.60 3.26 3.23
N MET A 60 1.66 2.32 3.27
CA MET A 60 0.33 2.52 3.88
C MET A 60 -0.03 1.36 4.80
N GLY A 61 -0.77 1.64 5.87
CA GLY A 61 -1.33 0.59 6.71
C GLY A 61 -2.58 -0.03 6.06
N ASP A 62 -2.78 -1.33 6.26
CA ASP A 62 -3.98 -2.02 5.76
C ASP A 62 -5.26 -1.53 6.47
N ASN A 63 -5.17 -1.11 7.74
CA ASN A 63 -6.23 -0.31 8.38
C ASN A 63 -6.13 1.16 7.93
N ARG A 64 -6.69 1.45 6.76
CA ARG A 64 -6.50 2.71 6.04
C ARG A 64 -6.95 3.96 6.78
N TYR A 65 -7.96 3.84 7.63
CA TYR A 65 -8.60 4.99 8.26
C TYR A 65 -7.97 5.37 9.60
N ASP A 66 -7.25 4.45 10.24
CA ASP A 66 -6.59 4.68 11.54
C ASP A 66 -5.05 4.64 11.47
N SER A 67 -4.50 4.57 10.27
CA SER A 67 -3.05 4.47 10.07
C SER A 67 -2.44 5.84 9.77
N ALA A 68 -1.60 6.33 10.68
CA ALA A 68 -0.58 7.33 10.36
C ALA A 68 0.57 6.64 9.60
N ASP A 69 0.70 6.96 8.32
CA ASP A 69 1.66 6.35 7.38
C ASP A 69 2.16 7.41 6.39
N SER A 70 2.60 7.04 5.18
CA SER A 70 3.18 8.00 4.25
C SER A 70 2.25 9.16 3.89
N ARG A 71 0.93 8.98 3.99
CA ARG A 71 -0.05 10.07 3.82
C ARG A 71 0.14 11.20 4.83
N ALA A 72 0.60 10.88 6.04
CA ALA A 72 0.83 11.86 7.11
C ALA A 72 2.31 12.26 7.26
N HIS A 73 3.24 11.36 6.88
CA HIS A 73 4.67 11.51 7.20
C HIS A 73 5.60 11.56 5.97
N GLY A 74 5.07 11.38 4.77
CA GLY A 74 5.88 11.29 3.55
C GLY A 74 6.53 9.93 3.35
N THR A 75 7.46 9.87 2.41
CA THR A 75 8.11 8.62 2.00
C THR A 75 9.14 8.14 3.02
N VAL A 76 9.38 6.83 3.07
CA VAL A 76 10.29 6.18 4.02
C VAL A 76 11.54 5.65 3.31
N PRO A 77 12.76 5.92 3.81
CA PRO A 77 13.97 5.42 3.19
C PRO A 77 14.01 3.89 3.17
N VAL A 78 14.46 3.29 2.07
CA VAL A 78 14.66 1.83 1.99
C VAL A 78 15.66 1.36 3.06
N SER A 79 16.62 2.20 3.44
CA SER A 79 17.59 1.92 4.51
C SER A 79 16.96 1.72 5.89
N ASP A 80 15.75 2.23 6.10
CA ASP A 80 15.06 2.12 7.39
C ASP A 80 14.25 0.82 7.48
N VAL A 81 14.18 0.05 6.38
CA VAL A 81 13.50 -1.25 6.34
C VAL A 81 14.37 -2.32 7.00
N VAL A 82 13.95 -2.74 8.19
CA VAL A 82 14.64 -3.81 8.93
C VAL A 82 14.33 -5.21 8.38
N GLY A 83 13.14 -5.41 7.81
CA GLY A 83 12.76 -6.72 7.27
C GLY A 83 11.33 -6.78 6.74
N ARG A 84 10.99 -7.92 6.14
CA ARG A 84 9.67 -8.20 5.57
C ARG A 84 8.93 -9.21 6.43
N ALA A 85 7.67 -8.90 6.78
CA ALA A 85 6.78 -9.89 7.37
C ALA A 85 6.49 -11.00 6.34
N PHE A 86 6.70 -12.26 6.72
CA PHE A 86 6.61 -13.40 5.80
C PHE A 86 5.73 -14.56 6.32
N LEU A 87 5.33 -14.54 7.61
CA LEU A 87 4.54 -15.60 8.22
C LEU A 87 3.59 -15.01 9.27
N THR A 88 2.31 -15.33 9.17
CA THR A 88 1.36 -15.14 10.27
C THR A 88 1.41 -16.39 11.13
N THR A 89 1.67 -16.25 12.44
CA THR A 89 1.85 -17.38 13.38
C THR A 89 0.77 -17.47 14.46
N TRP A 90 -0.20 -16.56 14.50
CA TRP A 90 -1.28 -16.60 15.49
C TRP A 90 -2.64 -16.14 14.92
N PRO A 91 -3.77 -16.77 15.33
CA PRO A 91 -3.87 -18.00 16.13
C PRO A 91 -3.20 -19.19 15.42
N VAL A 92 -2.83 -20.25 16.17
CA VAL A 92 -2.12 -21.42 15.62
C VAL A 92 -2.88 -22.04 14.44
N SER A 93 -4.21 -22.03 14.48
CA SER A 93 -5.08 -22.49 13.40
C SER A 93 -5.02 -21.65 12.12
N ARG A 94 -4.36 -20.48 12.14
CA ARG A 94 -4.25 -19.53 11.02
C ARG A 94 -2.79 -19.27 10.64
N TRP A 95 -1.95 -20.30 10.74
CA TRP A 95 -0.60 -20.23 10.20
C TRP A 95 -0.66 -20.09 8.68
N THR A 96 -0.09 -19.00 8.17
CA THR A 96 -0.05 -18.77 6.72
C THR A 96 1.18 -17.98 6.32
N VAL A 97 1.80 -18.38 5.21
CA VAL A 97 2.91 -17.66 4.59
C VAL A 97 2.35 -16.44 3.88
N LEU A 98 2.90 -15.27 4.16
CA LEU A 98 2.48 -14.03 3.54
C LEU A 98 3.06 -13.93 2.13
N SER A 99 2.17 -13.91 1.14
CA SER A 99 2.50 -13.64 -0.26
C SER A 99 2.58 -12.14 -0.52
N ARG A 100 3.15 -11.78 -1.68
CA ARG A 100 3.17 -10.38 -2.15
C ARG A 100 1.78 -9.87 -2.57
N HIS A 101 0.77 -10.74 -2.70
CA HIS A 101 -0.50 -10.47 -3.40
C HIS A 101 -0.27 -10.17 -4.89
N GLY A 102 0.35 -11.12 -5.61
CA GLY A 102 0.74 -10.93 -7.01
C GLY A 102 -0.44 -10.65 -7.95
N ASP A 103 -1.62 -11.17 -7.62
CA ASP A 103 -2.89 -10.87 -8.28
C ASP A 103 -3.22 -9.37 -8.31
N VAL A 104 -2.75 -8.61 -7.32
CA VAL A 104 -2.95 -7.16 -7.23
C VAL A 104 -1.81 -6.38 -7.86
N TRP A 105 -0.57 -6.80 -7.60
CA TRP A 105 0.61 -5.96 -7.85
C TRP A 105 1.40 -6.34 -9.11
N ASP A 106 1.30 -7.58 -9.59
CA ASP A 106 2.11 -8.02 -10.73
C ASP A 106 1.60 -7.41 -12.07
N GLY A 107 0.41 -6.79 -12.07
CA GLY A 107 -0.15 -6.05 -13.21
C GLY A 107 0.18 -4.55 -13.24
N VAL A 108 0.81 -4.02 -12.19
CA VAL A 108 1.25 -2.62 -12.14
C VAL A 108 2.44 -2.43 -13.09
N PRO A 109 2.38 -1.49 -14.04
CA PRO A 109 3.48 -1.25 -14.95
C PRO A 109 4.67 -0.61 -14.22
N ASP A 110 5.87 -0.81 -14.77
CA ASP A 110 7.06 -0.11 -14.31
C ASP A 110 6.89 1.41 -14.42
N PRO A 111 7.58 2.19 -13.55
CA PRO A 111 7.55 3.64 -13.64
C PRO A 111 8.16 4.12 -14.96
N SER A 112 7.51 5.14 -15.55
CA SER A 112 7.90 5.78 -16.82
C SER A 112 9.17 6.62 -16.72
#